data_AF-A0A432FX27-F1
#
_entry.id   AF-A0A432FX27-F1
#
_cell.length_a   1.000
_cell.length_b   1.000
_cell.length_c   1.000
_cell.angle_alpha   90.00
_cell.angle_beta   90.00
_cell.angle_gamma   90.00
#
_symmetry.space_group_name_H-M   'P 1'
#
loop_
_entity.id
_entity.type
_entity.pdbx_description
1 polymer ?
#
loop_
_entity_poly.entity_id
_entity_poly.type
_entity_poly.pdbx_seq_one_letter_code
_entity_poly.pdbx_strand_id
1 'polypeptide(L)'
;WGRGDAIYACDVGKGNCTDFHSLFNAIARTAGIPSRFKIGFPIPNESFGDIPGYHCWTEFYTTEDGWIPVDISEADKNPELSDYLFGNLDYNRVLFSVGRDIELVPKSANGPVNFFIYPIMEVSGVRSNNFTQSFYFENIE
;
A
#
# COMPACT_ATOMS: atom_id res chain seq x y z
N TRP A 1 0.14 -0.12 -14.34
CA TRP A 1 -0.16 0.51 -13.04
C TRP A 1 0.44 -0.34 -11.93
N GLY A 2 0.67 0.23 -10.75
CA GLY A 2 1.19 -0.51 -9.59
C GLY A 2 2.68 -0.33 -9.33
N ARG A 3 3.35 0.60 -10.04
CA ARG A 3 4.75 0.96 -9.73
C ARG A 3 4.83 2.16 -8.79
N GLY A 4 3.73 2.89 -8.58
CA GLY A 4 3.76 4.10 -7.79
C GLY A 4 4.37 5.27 -8.55
N ASP A 5 4.10 5.36 -9.85
CA ASP A 5 4.60 6.45 -10.70
C ASP A 5 3.72 7.69 -10.55
N ALA A 6 4.15 8.61 -9.69
CA ALA A 6 3.41 9.82 -9.38
C ALA A 6 3.29 10.77 -10.57
N ILE A 7 4.31 10.85 -11.43
CA ILE A 7 4.29 11.73 -12.60
C ILE A 7 3.28 11.22 -13.62
N TYR A 8 3.34 9.91 -13.92
CA TYR A 8 2.35 9.28 -14.80
C TYR A 8 0.91 9.45 -14.25
N ALA A 9 0.71 9.21 -12.96
CA ALA A 9 -0.60 9.36 -12.33
C ALA A 9 -1.13 10.81 -12.44
N CYS A 10 -0.25 11.80 -12.28
CA CYS A 10 -0.57 13.22 -12.41
C CYS A 10 -0.94 13.60 -13.85
N ASP A 11 -0.11 13.20 -14.81
CA ASP A 11 -0.24 13.60 -16.22
C ASP A 11 -1.43 12.92 -16.90
N VAL A 12 -1.68 11.65 -16.59
CA VAL A 12 -2.68 10.82 -17.28
C VAL A 12 -3.99 10.71 -16.48
N GLY A 13 -3.97 10.96 -15.17
CA GLY A 13 -5.14 10.78 -14.30
C GLY A 13 -5.61 9.32 -14.23
N LYS A 14 -4.72 8.35 -14.47
CA LYS A 14 -5.03 6.91 -14.42
C LYS A 14 -3.96 6.15 -13.66
N GLY A 15 -4.36 5.09 -12.97
CA GLY A 15 -3.48 4.32 -12.11
C GLY A 15 -4.23 3.29 -11.29
N ASN A 16 -3.52 2.64 -10.37
CA ASN A 16 -4.14 1.87 -9.29
C ASN A 16 -3.85 2.52 -7.92
N CYS A 17 -4.24 1.86 -6.83
CA CYS A 17 -4.01 2.35 -5.47
C CYS A 17 -2.54 2.72 -5.21
N THR A 18 -1.57 1.98 -5.75
CA THR A 18 -0.14 2.31 -5.59
C THR A 18 0.22 3.64 -6.25
N ASP A 19 -0.26 3.87 -7.48
CA ASP A 19 0.04 5.08 -8.26
C ASP A 19 -0.59 6.32 -7.64
N PHE A 20 -1.87 6.24 -7.26
CA PHE A 20 -2.59 7.35 -6.64
C PHE A 20 -2.01 7.74 -5.29
N HIS A 21 -1.76 6.79 -4.38
CA HIS A 21 -1.17 7.11 -3.08
C HIS A 21 0.28 7.61 -3.20
N SER A 22 1.01 7.20 -4.24
CA SER A 22 2.32 7.77 -4.53
C SER A 22 2.24 9.22 -4.99
N LEU A 23 1.25 9.56 -5.81
CA LEU A 23 0.95 10.94 -6.19
C LEU A 23 0.57 11.80 -4.97
N PHE A 24 -0.32 11.30 -4.11
CA PHE A 24 -0.67 11.98 -2.87
C PHE A 24 0.58 12.29 -2.03
N ASN A 25 1.45 11.29 -1.85
CA ASN A 25 2.67 11.47 -1.07
C ASN A 25 3.63 12.46 -1.71
N ALA A 26 3.75 12.48 -3.04
CA ALA A 26 4.56 13.46 -3.76
C ALA A 26 4.03 14.89 -3.54
N ILE A 27 2.72 15.10 -3.62
CA ILE A 27 2.08 16.40 -3.39
C ILE A 27 2.29 16.84 -1.93
N ALA A 28 1.97 15.97 -0.96
CA ALA A 28 2.14 16.27 0.47
C ALA A 28 3.59 16.66 0.79
N ARG A 29 4.57 15.89 0.31
CA ARG A 29 6.00 16.17 0.56
C ARG A 29 6.48 17.44 -0.13
N THR A 30 5.94 17.76 -1.31
CA THR A 30 6.22 19.04 -1.99
C THR A 30 5.69 20.22 -1.19
N ALA A 31 4.57 20.05 -0.48
CA ALA A 31 4.03 21.03 0.45
C ALA A 31 4.73 21.04 1.84
N GLY A 32 5.80 20.26 2.03
CA GLY A 32 6.52 20.16 3.30
C GLY A 32 5.80 19.30 4.36
N ILE A 33 4.77 18.56 3.99
CA ILE A 33 4.02 17.67 4.89
C ILE A 33 4.65 16.28 4.84
N PRO A 34 5.14 15.74 5.97
CA PRO A 34 5.64 14.37 6.00
C PRO A 34 4.50 13.40 5.65
N SER A 35 4.79 12.46 4.77
CA SER A 35 3.83 11.43 4.36
C SER A 35 4.54 10.10 4.12
N ARG A 36 3.84 8.98 4.34
CA ARG A 36 4.41 7.64 4.12
C ARG A 36 3.38 6.66 3.55
N PHE A 37 3.86 5.88 2.60
CA PHE A 37 3.10 4.83 1.93
C PHE A 37 2.88 3.64 2.86
N LYS A 38 1.70 3.02 2.81
CA LYS A 38 1.38 1.78 3.50
C LYS A 38 0.78 0.77 2.54
N ILE A 39 1.13 -0.50 2.73
CA ILE A 39 0.58 -1.59 1.93
C ILE A 39 0.29 -2.79 2.82
N GLY A 40 -0.78 -3.48 2.47
CA GLY A 40 -1.32 -4.57 3.25
C GLY A 40 -2.33 -5.38 2.48
N PHE A 41 -3.15 -6.11 3.22
CA PHE A 41 -4.26 -6.89 2.67
C PHE A 41 -5.58 -6.34 3.21
N PRO A 42 -6.56 -6.05 2.34
CA PRO A 42 -7.94 -5.85 2.77
C PRO A 42 -8.51 -7.21 3.17
N ILE A 43 -9.24 -7.24 4.27
CA ILE A 43 -9.90 -8.43 4.80
C ILE A 43 -11.39 -8.33 4.41
N PRO A 44 -11.93 -9.29 3.65
CA PRO A 44 -13.36 -9.34 3.39
C PRO A 44 -14.19 -9.48 4.67
N ASN A 45 -15.43 -8.99 4.65
CA ASN A 45 -16.41 -9.12 5.75
C ASN A 45 -17.03 -10.54 5.79
N GLU A 46 -16.20 -11.58 5.83
CA GLU A 46 -16.62 -12.98 5.93
C GLU A 46 -15.95 -13.64 7.14
N SER A 47 -16.28 -14.89 7.47
CA SER A 47 -15.63 -15.60 8.58
C SER A 47 -14.37 -16.34 8.16
N PHE A 48 -14.25 -16.66 6.87
CA PHE A 48 -13.07 -17.25 6.25
C PHE A 48 -13.11 -16.94 4.74
N GLY A 49 -11.98 -16.91 4.08
CA GLY A 49 -11.93 -16.75 2.63
C GLY A 49 -10.56 -16.42 2.09
N ASP A 50 -10.48 -16.35 0.76
CA ASP A 50 -9.26 -15.92 0.08
C ASP A 50 -9.06 -14.41 0.19
N ILE A 51 -7.80 -13.98 0.28
CA ILE A 51 -7.43 -12.57 0.21
C ILE A 51 -7.29 -12.19 -1.27
N PRO A 52 -8.12 -11.25 -1.79
CA PRO A 52 -8.24 -10.99 -3.23
C PRO A 52 -6.99 -10.34 -3.86
N GLY A 53 -6.14 -9.73 -3.04
CA GLY A 53 -4.95 -9.03 -3.48
C GLY A 53 -4.49 -8.02 -2.43
N TYR A 54 -3.39 -7.33 -2.70
CA TYR A 54 -2.94 -6.25 -1.83
C TYR A 54 -3.83 -5.01 -1.97
N HIS A 55 -3.81 -4.18 -0.94
CA HIS A 55 -4.32 -2.82 -1.00
C HIS A 55 -3.31 -1.85 -0.38
N CYS A 56 -3.26 -0.64 -0.92
CA CYS A 56 -2.34 0.40 -0.46
C CYS A 56 -3.14 1.58 0.06
N TRP A 57 -2.59 2.26 1.05
CA TRP A 57 -3.10 3.55 1.52
C TRP A 57 -1.90 4.41 1.92
N THR A 58 -2.18 5.58 2.46
CA THR A 58 -1.13 6.46 2.95
C THR A 58 -1.50 7.10 4.27
N GLU A 59 -0.56 7.83 4.84
CA GLU A 59 -0.80 8.70 5.98
C GLU A 59 0.13 9.92 5.88
N PHE A 60 -0.36 11.05 6.38
CA PHE A 60 0.39 12.28 6.48
C PHE A 60 0.50 12.72 7.94
N TYR A 61 1.50 13.52 8.27
CA TYR A 61 1.78 13.93 9.64
C TYR A 61 1.36 15.38 9.89
N THR A 62 0.62 15.61 10.97
CA THR A 62 0.39 16.95 11.54
C THR A 62 1.03 17.03 12.92
N THR A 63 1.40 18.24 13.33
CA THR A 63 1.94 18.47 14.68
C THR A 63 0.88 18.31 15.78
N GLU A 64 -0.40 18.40 15.43
CA GLU A 64 -1.53 18.31 16.37
C GLU A 64 -1.98 16.87 16.58
N ASP A 65 -2.16 16.11 15.50
CA ASP A 65 -2.80 14.78 15.54
C ASP A 65 -1.83 13.62 15.28
N GLY A 66 -0.59 13.92 14.87
CA GLY A 66 0.37 12.91 14.48
C GLY A 66 0.07 12.33 13.10
N TRP A 67 0.14 10.99 12.96
CA TRP A 67 -0.07 10.32 11.67
C TRP A 67 -1.57 10.13 11.38
N ILE A 68 -2.06 10.85 10.38
CA ILE A 68 -3.44 10.83 9.91
C ILE A 68 -3.53 9.96 8.65
N PRO A 69 -4.34 8.90 8.62
CA PRO A 69 -4.45 8.03 7.46
C PRO A 69 -5.32 8.63 6.35
N VAL A 70 -5.03 8.24 5.12
CA VAL A 70 -5.79 8.61 3.93
C VAL A 70 -5.85 7.45 2.95
N ASP A 71 -7.05 7.15 2.43
CA ASP A 71 -7.25 6.19 1.34
C ASP A 71 -8.01 6.81 0.16
N ILE A 72 -7.28 7.52 -0.70
CA ILE A 72 -7.88 8.20 -1.86
C ILE A 72 -8.36 7.22 -2.94
N SER A 73 -7.84 5.99 -2.93
CA SER A 73 -8.24 5.00 -3.94
C SER A 73 -9.58 4.35 -3.63
N GLU A 74 -9.91 4.14 -2.35
CA GLU A 74 -11.25 3.73 -1.95
C GLU A 74 -12.23 4.91 -1.99
N ALA A 75 -11.77 6.13 -1.73
CA ALA A 75 -12.60 7.33 -1.89
C ALA A 75 -13.02 7.58 -3.35
N ASP A 76 -12.15 7.29 -4.33
CA ASP A 76 -12.51 7.37 -5.75
C ASP A 76 -13.59 6.34 -6.15
N LYS A 77 -13.53 5.14 -5.56
CA LYS A 77 -14.53 4.08 -5.79
C LYS A 77 -15.84 4.31 -5.04
N ASN A 78 -15.79 4.95 -3.87
CA ASN A 78 -16.91 5.22 -2.98
C ASN A 78 -16.91 6.71 -2.59
N PRO A 79 -17.29 7.62 -3.52
CA PRO A 79 -17.16 9.07 -3.33
C PRO A 79 -17.88 9.62 -2.08
N GLU A 80 -18.94 8.94 -1.64
CA GLU A 80 -19.68 9.26 -0.41
C GLU A 80 -18.86 9.04 0.88
N LEU A 81 -17.79 8.26 0.82
CA LEU A 81 -16.87 8.02 1.94
C LEU A 81 -15.62 8.91 1.88
N SER A 82 -15.50 9.81 0.90
CA SER A 82 -14.30 10.63 0.69
C SER A 82 -13.87 11.43 1.93
N ASP A 83 -14.81 12.12 2.58
CA ASP A 83 -14.54 12.87 3.82
C ASP A 83 -14.14 11.95 4.97
N TYR A 84 -14.71 10.74 5.06
CA TYR A 84 -14.36 9.77 6.10
C TYR A 84 -12.95 9.20 5.88
N LEU A 85 -12.64 8.81 4.64
CA LEU A 85 -11.37 8.20 4.24
C LEU A 85 -10.20 9.19 4.20
N PHE A 86 -10.46 10.49 4.39
CA PHE A 86 -9.45 11.50 4.67
C PHE A 86 -9.35 11.75 6.18
N GLY A 87 -8.74 10.81 6.90
CA GLY A 87 -8.61 10.87 8.35
C GLY A 87 -8.92 9.56 9.05
N ASN A 88 -9.65 8.66 8.39
CA ASN A 88 -9.99 7.33 8.91
C ASN A 88 -9.74 6.25 7.86
N LEU A 89 -9.72 5.00 8.30
CA LEU A 89 -9.69 3.81 7.47
C LEU A 89 -10.75 2.84 7.99
N ASP A 90 -11.22 1.94 7.13
CA ASP A 90 -11.95 0.77 7.62
C ASP A 90 -11.05 -0.12 8.49
N TYR A 91 -11.68 -0.91 9.37
CA TYR A 91 -10.99 -1.78 10.32
C TYR A 91 -10.54 -3.12 9.71
N ASN A 92 -10.99 -3.45 8.50
CA ASN A 92 -10.77 -4.75 7.88
C ASN A 92 -9.56 -4.72 6.96
N ARG A 93 -8.39 -4.44 7.53
CA ARG A 93 -7.13 -4.41 6.80
C ARG A 93 -5.96 -4.79 7.69
N VAL A 94 -5.02 -5.54 7.12
CA VAL A 94 -3.76 -5.93 7.79
C VAL A 94 -2.61 -5.21 7.11
N LEU A 95 -1.89 -4.37 7.87
CA LEU A 95 -0.68 -3.71 7.40
C LEU A 95 0.48 -4.72 7.30
N PHE A 96 1.18 -4.72 6.18
CA PHE A 96 2.33 -5.61 5.96
C PHE A 96 3.65 -4.86 5.86
N SER A 97 3.70 -3.74 5.13
CA SER A 97 4.90 -2.89 5.11
C SER A 97 4.58 -1.40 5.00
N VAL A 98 5.56 -0.60 5.44
CA VAL A 98 5.52 0.86 5.44
C VAL A 98 6.69 1.37 4.62
N GLY A 99 6.44 2.38 3.80
CA GLY A 99 7.43 3.01 2.95
C GLY A 99 7.57 2.34 1.58
N ARG A 100 8.50 2.88 0.82
CA ARG A 100 8.92 2.39 -0.48
C ARG A 100 10.45 2.33 -0.52
N ASP A 101 10.99 1.63 -1.51
CA ASP A 101 12.45 1.41 -1.66
C ASP A 101 13.04 0.72 -0.42
N ILE A 102 12.39 -0.37 -0.01
CA ILE A 102 12.67 -1.12 1.22
C ILE A 102 13.89 -2.01 1.04
N GLU A 103 14.88 -1.83 1.91
CA GLU A 103 16.01 -2.75 2.08
C GLU A 103 15.56 -3.99 2.86
N LEU A 104 15.65 -5.17 2.23
CA LEU A 104 15.25 -6.43 2.88
C LEU A 104 16.32 -6.90 3.88
N VAL A 105 15.87 -7.67 4.88
CA VAL A 105 16.75 -8.38 5.81
C VAL A 105 16.39 -9.87 5.76
N PRO A 106 17.30 -10.74 5.24
CA PRO A 106 18.60 -10.43 4.67
C PRO A 106 18.52 -9.60 3.37
N LYS A 107 19.61 -8.91 3.03
CA LYS A 107 19.67 -8.06 1.82
C LYS A 107 19.43 -8.89 0.56
N SER A 108 18.56 -8.38 -0.30
CA SER A 108 18.35 -8.89 -1.64
C SER A 108 19.59 -8.64 -2.51
N ALA A 109 19.97 -9.61 -3.33
CA ALA A 109 21.02 -9.41 -4.34
C ALA A 109 20.57 -8.45 -5.47
N ASN A 110 19.28 -8.11 -5.52
CA ASN A 110 18.65 -7.27 -6.53
C ASN A 110 18.39 -5.83 -6.04
N GLY A 111 18.93 -5.46 -4.87
CA GLY A 111 18.74 -4.15 -4.25
C GLY A 111 17.40 -3.99 -3.52
N PRO A 112 17.04 -2.75 -3.13
CA PRO A 112 15.78 -2.46 -2.47
C PRO A 112 14.57 -2.85 -3.30
N VAL A 113 13.48 -3.23 -2.64
CA VAL A 113 12.19 -3.48 -3.30
C VAL A 113 11.28 -2.27 -3.21
N ASN A 114 10.53 -2.00 -4.28
CA ASN A 114 9.63 -0.85 -4.32
C ASN A 114 8.65 -0.81 -3.14
N PHE A 115 8.11 -1.97 -2.77
CA PHE A 115 7.34 -2.21 -1.54
C PHE A 115 7.36 -3.72 -1.26
N PHE A 116 7.00 -4.14 -0.05
CA PHE A 116 7.04 -5.54 0.37
C PHE A 116 5.68 -6.04 0.84
N ILE A 117 5.08 -6.97 0.09
CA ILE A 117 3.74 -7.51 0.38
C ILE A 117 3.61 -9.00 0.02
N TYR A 118 4.36 -9.46 -0.98
CA TYR A 118 4.40 -10.86 -1.39
C TYR A 118 5.77 -11.48 -1.11
N PRO A 119 5.83 -12.82 -0.92
CA PRO A 119 7.07 -13.57 -0.85
C PRO A 119 8.02 -13.25 -2.00
N ILE A 120 9.30 -13.24 -1.65
CA ILE A 120 10.39 -13.03 -2.58
C ILE A 120 11.30 -14.24 -2.49
N MET A 121 11.49 -14.91 -3.62
CA MET A 121 12.42 -16.02 -3.75
C MET A 121 13.64 -15.57 -4.56
N GLU A 122 14.83 -15.83 -4.01
CA GLU A 122 16.10 -15.65 -4.70
C GLU A 122 16.89 -16.96 -4.68
N VAL A 123 17.28 -17.46 -5.85
CA VAL A 123 18.13 -18.65 -6.00
C VAL A 123 19.47 -18.18 -6.54
N SER A 124 20.53 -18.33 -5.73
CA SER A 124 21.87 -17.85 -6.08
C SER A 124 21.89 -16.37 -6.48
N GLY A 125 21.10 -15.53 -5.79
CA GLY A 125 20.98 -14.09 -6.04
C GLY A 125 20.06 -13.69 -7.19
N VAL A 126 19.48 -14.63 -7.93
CA VAL A 126 18.56 -14.35 -9.04
C VAL A 126 17.11 -14.50 -8.57
N ARG A 127 16.25 -13.53 -8.88
CA ARG A 127 14.81 -13.61 -8.59
C ARG A 127 14.18 -14.82 -9.29
N SER A 128 13.45 -15.61 -8.51
CA SER A 128 12.74 -16.78 -8.99
C SER A 128 11.25 -16.62 -8.73
N ASN A 129 10.44 -17.05 -9.70
CA ASN A 129 8.99 -17.18 -9.55
C ASN A 129 8.58 -18.66 -9.37
N ASN A 130 9.53 -19.54 -9.08
CA ASN A 130 9.28 -20.97 -8.92
C ASN A 130 8.71 -21.30 -7.53
N PHE A 131 7.59 -20.66 -7.20
CA PHE A 131 6.82 -20.90 -5.99
C PHE A 131 5.35 -20.57 -6.25
N THR A 132 4.46 -21.19 -5.47
CA THR A 132 3.04 -20.82 -5.42
C THR A 132 2.80 -20.05 -4.13
N GLN A 133 1.96 -19.03 -4.20
CA GLN A 133 1.51 -18.27 -3.03
C GLN A 133 -0.01 -18.37 -2.92
N SER A 134 -0.49 -18.46 -1.69
CA SER A 134 -1.90 -18.36 -1.34
C SER A 134 -2.01 -17.56 -0.05
N PHE A 135 -3.02 -16.70 0.01
CA PHE A 135 -3.32 -15.84 1.14
C PHE A 135 -4.79 -16.01 1.46
N TYR A 136 -5.09 -16.35 2.71
CA TYR A 136 -6.45 -16.49 3.20
C TYR A 136 -6.54 -15.88 4.59
N PHE A 137 -7.76 -15.67 5.05
CA PHE A 137 -8.05 -15.24 6.41
C PHE A 137 -9.09 -16.18 7.01
N GLU A 138 -9.09 -16.26 8.33
CA GLU A 138 -10.08 -16.97 9.13
C GLU A 138 -10.23 -16.27 10.47
N ASN A 139 -11.45 -16.27 11.02
CA ASN A 139 -11.67 -15.82 12.38
C ASN A 139 -11.10 -16.83 13.36
N ILE A 140 -10.34 -16.34 14.33
CA ILE A 140 -9.84 -17.17 15.43
C ILE A 140 -10.95 -17.25 16.49
N GLU A 141 -11.37 -18.47 16.82
CA GLU A 141 -12.35 -18.77 17.88
C GLU A 141 -11.87 -18.36 19.28
#